data_AF-A0A1M7L7J6-F1
#
_entry.id   AF-A0A1M7L7J6-F1
#
_cell.length_a   1.000
_cell.length_b   1.000
_cell.length_c   1.000
_cell.angle_alpha   90.00
_cell.angle_beta   90.00
_cell.angle_gamma   90.00
#
_symmetry.space_group_name_H-M   'P 1'
#
loop_
_entity.id
_entity.type
_entity.pdbx_description
1 polymer ?
#
loop_
_entity_poly.entity_id
_entity_poly.type
_entity_poly.pdbx_seq_one_letter_code
_entity_poly.pdbx_strand_id
1 'polypeptide(L)' 'MANANLTINVNEKRMLKQSEAAVYTGLPLKHFKATCPVPPIEIRPGTILWDKRDLDNWIDAMKEGAEMATQDVILGKL' A
#
# COMPACT_ATOMS: atom_id res chain seq x y z
N MET A 1 28.91 3.07 32.72
CA MET A 1 27.54 3.32 32.21
C MET A 1 27.09 2.04 31.52
N ALA A 2 26.05 1.39 32.03
CA ALA A 2 25.57 0.13 31.45
C ALA A 2 24.79 0.44 30.17
N ASN A 3 25.28 -0.05 29.03
CA ASN A 3 24.61 0.10 27.75
C ASN A 3 23.71 -1.12 27.52
N ALA A 4 22.40 -0.89 27.42
CA ALA A 4 21.45 -1.89 26.98
C ALA A 4 21.23 -1.73 25.47
N ASN A 5 21.58 -2.76 24.69
CA ASN A 5 21.24 -2.80 23.26
C ASN A 5 19.89 -3.49 23.10
N LEU A 6 18.92 -2.78 22.49
CA LEU A 6 17.60 -3.32 22.14
C LEU A 6 17.56 -3.59 20.63
N THR A 7 17.51 -4.85 20.24
CA THR A 7 17.34 -5.26 18.85
C THR A 7 15.86 -5.50 18.56
N ILE A 8 15.25 -4.65 17.72
CA ILE A 8 13.85 -4.78 17.30
C ILE A 8 13.82 -5.41 15.90
N ASN A 9 13.28 -6.63 15.81
CA ASN A 9 13.03 -7.29 14.52
C ASN A 9 11.58 -7.04 14.10
N VAL A 10 11.38 -6.16 13.12
CA VAL A 10 10.07 -5.93 12.50
C VAL A 10 9.93 -6.90 11.33
N ASN A 11 9.22 -8.02 11.55
CA ASN A 11 8.85 -8.92 10.46
C ASN A 11 7.73 -8.28 9.65
N GLU A 12 8.01 -7.96 8.39
CA GLU A 12 7.02 -7.45 7.45
C GLU A 12 5.95 -8.52 7.21
N LYS A 13 4.75 -8.27 7.73
CA LYS A 13 3.60 -9.13 7.48
C LYS A 13 3.03 -8.79 6.11
N ARG A 14 2.83 -9.81 5.27
CA ARG A 14 2.18 -9.65 3.97
C ARG A 14 0.72 -9.21 4.12
N MET A 15 0.04 -9.66 5.18
CA MET A 15 -1.35 -9.30 5.44
C MET A 15 -1.45 -8.20 6.49
N LEU A 16 -2.11 -7.10 6.11
CA LEU A 16 -2.23 -5.88 6.89
C LEU A 16 -3.68 -5.68 7.36
N LYS A 17 -3.88 -5.18 8.58
CA LYS A 17 -5.20 -4.70 9.01
C LYS A 17 -5.56 -3.41 8.28
N GLN A 18 -6.82 -3.01 8.33
CA GLN A 18 -7.30 -1.77 7.70
C GLN A 18 -6.46 -0.54 8.09
N SER A 19 -6.10 -0.41 9.37
CA SER A 19 -5.28 0.70 9.86
C SER A 19 -3.84 0.64 9.35
N GLU A 20 -3.26 -0.55 9.25
CA GLU A 20 -1.90 -0.74 8.74
C GLU A 20 -1.85 -0.47 7.23
N ALA A 21 -2.86 -0.93 6.47
CA ALA A 21 -2.98 -0.67 5.05
C ALA A 21 -3.20 0.82 4.74
N ALA A 22 -3.99 1.52 5.56
CA ALA A 22 -4.18 2.96 5.44
C ALA A 22 -2.85 3.72 5.69
N VAL A 23 -2.11 3.35 6.74
CA VAL A 23 -0.80 3.93 7.03
C VAL A 23 0.20 3.63 5.92
N TYR A 24 0.23 2.39 5.40
CA TYR A 24 1.12 1.97 4.31
C TYR A 24 0.89 2.79 3.03
N THR A 25 -0.38 3.05 2.70
CA THR A 25 -0.77 3.85 1.52
C THR A 25 -0.70 5.36 1.75
N GLY A 26 -0.35 5.81 2.96
CA GLY A 26 -0.31 7.24 3.32
C GLY A 26 -1.69 7.89 3.40
N LEU A 27 -2.77 7.11 3.43
CA LEU A 27 -4.14 7.61 3.44
C LEU A 27 -4.74 7.61 4.87
N PRO A 28 -5.58 8.60 5.21
CA PRO A 28 -6.37 8.52 6.43
C PRO A 28 -7.35 7.34 6.35
N LEU A 29 -7.55 6.60 7.45
CA LEU A 29 -8.44 5.44 7.52
C LEU A 29 -9.85 5.70 6.95
N LYS A 30 -10.36 6.92 7.14
CA LYS A 30 -11.67 7.38 6.64
C LYS A 30 -11.74 7.40 5.11
N HIS A 31 -10.65 7.81 4.46
CA HIS A 31 -10.55 7.89 3.00
C HIS A 31 -10.09 6.57 2.39
N PHE A 32 -9.36 5.76 3.15
CA PHE A 32 -8.85 4.47 2.67
C PHE A 32 -9.93 3.58 2.05
N LYS A 33 -11.10 3.42 2.69
CA LYS A 33 -12.21 2.61 2.13
C LYS A 33 -12.86 3.20 0.88
N ALA A 34 -12.79 4.53 0.70
CA ALA A 34 -13.41 5.21 -0.44
C ALA A 34 -12.44 5.30 -1.64
N THR A 35 -11.14 5.37 -1.36
CA THR A 35 -10.10 5.60 -2.37
C THR A 35 -9.40 4.32 -2.80
N CYS A 36 -9.24 3.34 -1.90
CA CYS A 36 -8.56 2.09 -2.21
C CYS A 36 -9.54 1.09 -2.85
N PRO A 37 -9.33 0.71 -4.12
CA PRO A 37 -10.17 -0.28 -4.81
C PRO A 37 -9.81 -1.72 -4.42
N VAL A 38 -8.76 -1.94 -3.63
CA VAL A 38 -8.28 -3.27 -3.27
C VAL A 38 -9.31 -3.97 -2.35
N PRO A 39 -9.84 -5.14 -2.75
CA PRO A 39 -10.85 -5.82 -1.99
C PRO A 39 -10.26 -6.37 -0.67
N PRO A 40 -11.00 -6.22 0.45
CA PRO A 40 -10.64 -6.88 1.70
C PRO A 40 -10.66 -8.41 1.56
N ILE A 41 -9.66 -9.08 2.12
CA ILE A 41 -9.56 -10.54 2.17
C ILE A 41 -9.98 -11.02 3.56
N GLU A 42 -11.03 -11.83 3.62
CA GLU A 42 -11.43 -12.52 4.85
C GLU A 42 -10.69 -13.86 4.97
N ILE A 43 -9.70 -13.94 5.87
CA ILE A 43 -8.92 -15.17 6.11
C ILE A 43 -9.64 -16.12 7.07
N ARG A 44 -10.41 -15.55 7.99
CA ARG A 44 -11.26 -16.24 8.95
C ARG A 44 -12.48 -15.36 9.16
N PRO A 45 -13.68 -15.91 9.40
CA PRO A 45 -14.87 -15.12 9.74
C PRO A 45 -14.54 -14.01 10.76
N GLY A 46 -14.75 -12.76 10.35
CA GLY A 46 -14.48 -11.56 11.15
C GLY A 46 -13.02 -11.05 11.15
N THR A 47 -12.12 -11.71 10.43
CA THR A 47 -10.71 -11.28 10.25
C THR A 47 -10.51 -10.80 8.81
N ILE A 48 -10.71 -9.50 8.63
CA ILE A 48 -10.53 -8.82 7.36
C ILE A 48 -9.12 -8.24 7.29
N LEU A 49 -8.38 -8.64 6.27
CA LEU A 49 -7.00 -8.23 6.02
C LEU A 49 -6.82 -7.78 4.57
N TRP A 50 -5.84 -6.92 4.33
CA TRP A 50 -5.45 -6.46 3.01
C TRP A 50 -4.09 -7.06 2.67
N ASP A 51 -3.93 -7.54 1.44
CA ASP A 51 -2.64 -8.03 0.97
C ASP A 51 -1.73 -6.86 0.58
N LYS A 52 -0.50 -6.86 1.10
CA LYS A 52 0.51 -5.85 0.77
C LYS A 52 0.78 -5.82 -0.74
N ARG A 53 0.80 -6.97 -1.43
CA ARG A 53 1.13 -7.00 -2.87
C ARG A 53 0.01 -6.41 -3.72
N ASP A 54 -1.25 -6.63 -3.36
CA ASP A 54 -2.36 -5.97 -4.03
C ASP A 54 -2.32 -4.45 -3.84
N LEU A 55 -1.95 -3.98 -2.64
CA LEU A 55 -1.73 -2.55 -2.40
C LEU A 55 -0.55 -2.01 -3.22
N ASP A 56 0.54 -2.76 -3.32
CA ASP A 56 1.72 -2.40 -4.13
C ASP A 56 1.34 -2.29 -5.60
N ASN A 57 0.69 -3.31 -6.16
CA ASN A 57 0.19 -3.32 -7.53
C ASN A 57 -0.75 -2.14 -7.81
N TRP A 58 -1.60 -1.76 -6.84
CA TRP A 58 -2.46 -0.59 -6.99
C TRP A 58 -1.67 0.73 -7.01
N ILE A 59 -0.65 0.85 -6.16
CA ILE A 59 0.25 2.02 -6.13
C ILE A 59 1.04 2.10 -7.44
N ASP A 60 1.59 0.98 -7.92
CA ASP A 60 2.33 0.92 -9.18
C ASP A 60 1.43 1.18 -10.39
N ALA A 61 0.20 0.67 -10.41
CA ALA A 61 -0.78 1.03 -11.44
C ALA A 61 -1.13 2.53 -11.43
N MET A 62 -1.17 3.18 -10.26
CA MET A 62 -1.32 4.64 -10.17
C MET A 62 -0.09 5.39 -10.72
N LYS A 63 1.12 4.84 -10.57
CA LYS A 63 2.32 5.40 -11.17
C LYS A 63 2.35 5.18 -12.68
N GLU A 64 2.08 3.97 -13.17
CA GLU A 64 2.03 3.67 -14.60
C GLU A 64 0.95 4.48 -15.32
N GLY A 65 -0.22 4.69 -14.68
CA GLY A 65 -1.25 5.59 -15.20
C GLY A 65 -0.78 7.05 -15.32
N ALA A 66 0.18 7.48 -14.50
CA ALA A 66 0.83 8.79 -14.61
C ALA A 66 1.99 8.79 -15.63
N GLU A 67 2.69 7.66 -15.80
CA GLU A 67 3.76 7.50 -16.79
C GLU A 67 3.23 7.39 -18.23
N MET A 68 2.12 6.69 -18.44
CA MET A 68 1.42 6.67 -19.74
C MET A 68 0.93 8.06 -20.16
N ALA A 69 0.59 8.94 -19.20
CA ALA A 69 0.21 10.33 -19.50
C ALA A 69 1.40 11.21 -19.88
N THR A 70 2.62 10.83 -19.54
CA THR A 70 3.83 11.64 -19.78
C THR A 70 4.65 11.16 -20.98
N GLN A 71 4.57 9.87 -21.35
CA GLN A 71 5.33 9.34 -22.47
C GLN A 71 4.72 9.67 -23.84
N ASP A 72 3.38 9.83 -23.94
CA ASP A 72 2.70 10.22 -25.18
C ASP A 72 2.94 11.70 -25.57
N VAL A 73 3.35 12.54 -24.61
CA VAL A 73 3.57 13.98 -24.84
C VAL A 73 4.96 14.29 -25.44
N ILE A 74 5.92 13.35 -25.37
CA ILE A 74 7.33 13.64 -25.76
C ILE A 74 7.62 13.27 -27.24
N LEU A 75 6.83 12.42 -27.89
CA LEU A 75 7.04 12.06 -29.31
C LEU A 75 6.31 12.97 -30.34
N GLY A 76 5.52 13.96 -29.90
CA GLY A 76 4.72 14.81 -30.80
C GLY A 76 5.38 16.11 -31.29
N LYS A 77 6.70 16.28 -31.13
CA LYS A 77 7.38 17.57 -31.41
C LYS A 77 8.56 17.53 -32.38
N LEU A 78 8.66 16.52 -33.24
CA LEU A 78 9.59 16.55 -34.37
C LEU A 78 8.89 16.90 -35.68
#